data_AF-A0A2X4TEI3-F1
#
_entry.id   AF-A0A2X4TEI3-F1
#
_cell.length_a   1.000
_cell.length_b   1.000
_cell.length_c   1.000
_cell.angle_alpha   90.00
_cell.angle_beta   90.00
_cell.angle_gamma   90.00
#
_symmetry.space_group_name_H-M   'P 1'
#
loop_
_entity.id
_entity.type
_entity.pdbx_description
1 polymer ?
#
loop_
_entity_poly.entity_id
_entity_poly.type
_entity_poly.pdbx_seq_one_letter_code
_entity_poly.pdbx_strand_id
1 'polypeptide(L)'
;MIPIATYRLQFRNGMTFDRAAALVPYLKNLGISHLYASPIFTATKASTHGYDVTDANEIEPSIGGREGFERLVAELKAQGLGLIIDIVPNHMASSLENAWWRDVLEYGPESRYARHFDIDWSRRLTLPFLGDTFDAVLENGEIAIKPDPVTGKPTFAYYDNYYPLAPATWQGREAEILALTDKAAIADLHERQPWKLMSWRDAARSLSYRRFFEVTGLVGMRVEDKIVFDDTHRLILELVRTGRLTVYVSIISTALPIRKPILRVYVRKWGRRAISPWKKFSLKASNFLMTGRFPAPQAMNLSPRWRRCWLTMSR
;
A
#
# COMPACT_ATOMS: atom_id res chain seq x y z
N MET A 1 2.42 -25.11 12.05
CA MET A 1 1.30 -26.01 11.65
C MET A 1 1.00 -25.74 10.18
N ILE A 2 0.62 -26.75 9.39
CA ILE A 2 0.14 -26.52 8.00
C ILE A 2 -1.37 -26.22 8.09
N PRO A 3 -1.89 -25.16 7.46
CA PRO A 3 -3.30 -24.86 7.39
C PRO A 3 -4.05 -25.98 6.70
N ILE A 4 -5.10 -26.42 7.37
CA ILE A 4 -6.10 -27.34 6.85
C ILE A 4 -7.38 -26.59 6.47
N ALA A 5 -7.70 -25.52 7.22
CA ALA A 5 -8.84 -24.63 6.97
C ALA A 5 -8.50 -23.22 7.46
N THR A 6 -8.82 -22.22 6.64
CA THR A 6 -8.57 -20.80 6.91
C THR A 6 -9.88 -20.02 6.99
N TYR A 7 -10.00 -19.08 7.92
CA TYR A 7 -11.14 -18.16 7.99
C TYR A 7 -10.71 -16.73 7.72
N ARG A 8 -11.23 -16.11 6.65
CA ARG A 8 -10.89 -14.73 6.30
C ARG A 8 -11.62 -13.75 7.21
N LEU A 9 -10.86 -12.85 7.84
CA LEU A 9 -11.38 -11.76 8.64
C LEU A 9 -10.95 -10.42 8.04
N GLN A 10 -11.93 -9.55 7.81
CA GLN A 10 -11.72 -8.19 7.36
C GLN A 10 -11.64 -7.27 8.58
N PHE A 11 -10.48 -6.66 8.81
CA PHE A 11 -10.31 -5.62 9.82
C PHE A 11 -10.84 -4.27 9.30
N ARG A 12 -11.09 -3.33 10.23
CA ARG A 12 -11.76 -2.03 10.05
C ARG A 12 -13.29 -2.14 10.10
N ASN A 13 -13.99 -1.01 10.01
CA ASN A 13 -15.45 -0.92 10.12
C ASN A 13 -16.01 -1.59 11.39
N GLY A 14 -15.36 -1.35 12.53
CA GLY A 14 -15.74 -1.94 13.83
C GLY A 14 -15.21 -3.35 14.09
N MET A 15 -14.45 -3.94 13.16
CA MET A 15 -13.65 -5.15 13.41
C MET A 15 -12.22 -4.78 13.80
N THR A 16 -11.94 -4.84 15.11
CA THR A 16 -10.62 -4.60 15.73
C THR A 16 -9.93 -5.92 16.09
N PHE A 17 -8.66 -5.87 16.49
CA PHE A 17 -7.97 -7.05 17.00
C PHE A 17 -8.62 -7.63 18.27
N ASP A 18 -9.13 -6.77 19.16
CA ASP A 18 -9.80 -7.24 20.38
C ASP A 18 -11.13 -7.93 20.06
N ARG A 19 -11.88 -7.40 19.08
CA ARG A 19 -13.09 -8.07 18.59
C ARG A 19 -12.76 -9.40 17.92
N ALA A 20 -11.68 -9.46 17.14
CA ALA A 20 -11.20 -10.70 16.55
C ALA A 20 -10.79 -11.71 17.62
N ALA A 21 -10.10 -11.28 18.69
CA ALA A 21 -9.69 -12.12 19.81
C ALA A 21 -10.89 -12.74 20.52
N ALA A 22 -11.94 -11.95 20.77
CA ALA A 22 -13.19 -12.44 21.36
C ALA A 22 -13.91 -13.51 20.51
N LEU A 23 -13.69 -13.55 19.19
CA LEU A 23 -14.26 -14.55 18.28
C LEU A 23 -13.44 -15.84 18.22
N VAL A 24 -12.20 -15.86 18.73
CA VAL A 24 -11.30 -17.00 18.55
C VAL A 24 -11.86 -18.31 19.13
N PRO A 25 -12.49 -18.35 20.33
CA PRO A 25 -13.07 -19.60 20.83
C PRO A 25 -14.17 -20.16 19.93
N TYR A 26 -15.01 -19.28 19.36
CA TYR A 26 -16.02 -19.69 18.38
C TYR A 26 -15.36 -20.24 17.10
N LEU A 27 -14.35 -19.55 16.58
CA LEU A 27 -13.63 -19.98 15.38
C LEU A 27 -12.90 -21.31 15.59
N LYS A 28 -12.40 -21.56 16.80
CA LYS A 28 -11.83 -22.86 17.18
C LYS A 28 -12.88 -23.97 17.12
N ASN A 29 -14.07 -23.73 17.68
CA ASN A 29 -15.19 -24.69 17.63
C ASN A 29 -15.70 -24.92 16.20
N LEU A 30 -15.62 -23.92 15.33
CA LEU A 30 -15.90 -24.07 13.90
C LEU A 30 -14.91 -25.02 13.20
N GLY A 31 -13.76 -25.30 13.82
CA GLY A 31 -12.77 -26.27 13.32
C GLY A 31 -11.71 -25.66 12.40
N ILE A 32 -11.54 -24.33 12.41
CA ILE A 32 -10.51 -23.68 11.60
C ILE A 32 -9.12 -24.02 12.17
N SER A 33 -8.10 -23.93 11.33
CA SER A 33 -6.71 -24.06 11.78
C SER A 33 -5.98 -22.74 11.83
N HIS A 34 -6.36 -21.79 10.98
CA HIS A 34 -5.70 -20.50 10.87
C HIS A 34 -6.72 -19.40 10.65
N LEU A 35 -6.55 -18.28 11.36
CA LEU A 35 -7.18 -17.02 10.99
C LEU A 35 -6.43 -16.44 9.78
N TYR A 36 -7.15 -15.99 8.77
CA TYR A 36 -6.60 -15.24 7.64
C TYR A 36 -7.02 -13.77 7.78
N ALA A 37 -6.09 -12.93 8.22
CA ALA A 37 -6.26 -11.50 8.36
C ALA A 37 -6.15 -10.78 7.01
N SER A 38 -7.03 -9.80 6.77
CA SER A 38 -6.76 -8.69 5.85
C SER A 38 -5.51 -7.90 6.25
N PRO A 39 -4.99 -6.99 5.40
CA PRO A 39 -3.85 -6.18 5.76
C PRO A 39 -4.05 -5.45 7.10
N ILE A 40 -2.99 -5.46 7.92
CA ILE A 40 -3.00 -4.92 9.28
C ILE A 40 -2.22 -3.61 9.43
N PHE A 41 -1.63 -3.12 8.35
CA PHE A 41 -0.77 -1.95 8.35
C PHE A 41 -1.57 -0.65 8.36
N THR A 42 -0.91 0.44 8.75
CA THR A 42 -1.48 1.78 8.64
C THR A 42 -1.80 2.07 7.17
N ALA A 43 -3.04 2.49 6.93
CA ALA A 43 -3.56 2.82 5.61
C ALA A 43 -4.10 4.26 5.60
N THR A 44 -4.68 4.71 4.49
CA THR A 44 -5.36 6.03 4.47
C THR A 44 -6.48 6.05 5.52
N LYS A 45 -6.77 7.22 6.10
CA LYS A 45 -7.82 7.37 7.14
C LYS A 45 -9.20 6.86 6.70
N ALA A 46 -9.54 7.00 5.43
CA ALA A 46 -10.81 6.55 4.85
C ALA A 46 -10.80 5.06 4.46
N SER A 47 -9.70 4.35 4.66
CA SER A 47 -9.55 2.96 4.25
C SER A 47 -10.54 2.06 4.97
N THR A 48 -11.25 1.26 4.20
CA THR A 48 -12.15 0.20 4.69
C THR A 48 -11.56 -1.20 4.56
N HIS A 49 -10.37 -1.33 3.97
CA HIS A 49 -9.80 -2.62 3.55
C HIS A 49 -8.30 -2.79 3.81
N GLY A 50 -7.52 -1.71 3.97
CA GLY A 50 -6.09 -1.73 4.32
C GLY A 50 -5.11 -2.01 3.17
N TYR A 51 -5.54 -1.91 1.90
CA TYR A 51 -4.68 -2.19 0.73
C TYR A 51 -3.95 -0.92 0.23
N ASP A 52 -4.46 0.22 0.61
CA ASP A 52 -3.96 1.57 0.42
C ASP A 52 -3.01 1.97 1.57
N VAL A 53 -1.95 1.17 1.73
CA VAL A 53 -0.97 1.29 2.82
C VAL A 53 -0.23 2.63 2.74
N THR A 54 -0.12 3.32 3.88
CA THR A 54 0.64 4.56 4.07
C THR A 54 1.91 4.33 4.88
N ASP A 55 1.92 3.35 5.80
CA ASP A 55 3.12 2.86 6.49
C ASP A 55 3.10 1.33 6.64
N ALA A 56 3.99 0.63 5.94
CA ALA A 56 4.13 -0.83 6.00
C ALA A 56 4.84 -1.33 7.28
N ASN A 57 5.30 -0.43 8.14
CA ASN A 57 6.04 -0.73 9.36
C ASN A 57 5.31 -0.35 10.65
N GLU A 58 4.09 0.13 10.55
CA GLU A 58 3.21 0.38 11.67
C GLU A 58 1.97 -0.51 11.58
N ILE A 59 1.57 -1.11 12.70
CA ILE A 59 0.28 -1.79 12.77
C ILE A 59 -0.78 -0.72 13.01
N GLU A 60 -1.81 -0.71 12.17
CA GLU A 60 -2.86 0.30 12.14
C GLU A 60 -3.40 0.61 13.56
N PRO A 61 -3.18 1.84 14.05
CA PRO A 61 -3.65 2.25 15.37
C PRO A 61 -5.17 2.11 15.53
N SER A 62 -5.96 2.46 14.50
CA SER A 62 -7.43 2.47 14.59
C SER A 62 -8.08 1.10 14.77
N ILE A 63 -7.36 0.00 14.48
CA ILE A 63 -7.85 -1.37 14.71
C ILE A 63 -7.28 -2.02 15.99
N GLY A 64 -6.54 -1.26 16.80
CA GLY A 64 -5.97 -1.68 18.09
C GLY A 64 -4.44 -1.66 18.15
N GLY A 65 -3.77 -1.29 17.06
CA GLY A 65 -2.31 -1.13 17.01
C GLY A 65 -1.53 -2.40 17.38
N ARG A 66 -0.24 -2.22 17.73
CA ARG A 66 0.66 -3.31 18.12
C ARG A 66 0.10 -4.11 19.29
N GLU A 67 -0.39 -3.44 20.33
CA GLU A 67 -0.84 -4.12 21.55
C GLU A 67 -2.08 -5.00 21.31
N GLY A 68 -3.07 -4.50 20.58
CA GLY A 68 -4.23 -5.30 20.19
C GLY A 68 -3.83 -6.50 19.34
N PHE A 69 -2.89 -6.31 18.41
CA PHE A 69 -2.35 -7.39 17.61
C PHE A 69 -1.70 -8.48 18.48
N GLU A 70 -0.89 -8.10 19.48
CA GLU A 70 -0.28 -9.07 20.40
C GLU A 70 -1.34 -9.85 21.20
N ARG A 71 -2.41 -9.20 21.64
CA ARG A 71 -3.53 -9.88 22.33
C ARG A 71 -4.22 -10.92 21.43
N LEU A 72 -4.50 -10.56 20.18
CA LEU A 72 -5.04 -11.51 19.19
C LEU A 72 -4.11 -12.69 18.96
N VAL A 73 -2.80 -12.45 18.81
CA VAL A 73 -1.81 -13.50 18.61
C VAL A 73 -1.73 -14.42 19.84
N ALA A 74 -1.77 -13.86 21.05
CA ALA A 74 -1.78 -14.64 22.28
C ALA A 74 -2.99 -15.55 22.38
N GLU A 75 -4.19 -15.04 22.08
CA GLU A 75 -5.43 -15.83 22.10
C GLU A 75 -5.44 -16.93 21.03
N LEU A 76 -5.01 -16.62 19.80
CA LEU A 76 -4.87 -17.63 18.75
C LEU A 76 -3.93 -18.76 19.19
N LYS A 77 -2.78 -18.41 19.80
CA LYS A 77 -1.83 -19.40 20.31
C LYS A 77 -2.42 -20.24 21.45
N ALA A 78 -3.15 -19.63 22.38
CA ALA A 78 -3.82 -20.33 23.47
C ALA A 78 -4.81 -21.40 22.96
N GLN A 79 -5.49 -21.12 21.85
CA GLN A 79 -6.44 -22.05 21.20
C GLN A 79 -5.77 -23.01 20.19
N GLY A 80 -4.45 -22.95 20.05
CA GLY A 80 -3.69 -23.74 19.08
C GLY A 80 -4.01 -23.42 17.62
N LEU A 81 -4.37 -22.16 17.32
CA LEU A 81 -4.65 -21.65 15.99
C LEU A 81 -3.45 -20.85 15.43
N GLY A 82 -3.26 -20.92 14.12
CA GLY A 82 -2.28 -20.12 13.41
C GLY A 82 -2.85 -18.78 12.89
N LEU A 83 -1.95 -17.91 12.42
CA LEU A 83 -2.30 -16.61 11.84
C LEU A 83 -1.63 -16.42 10.48
N ILE A 84 -2.44 -16.10 9.49
CA ILE A 84 -2.06 -15.68 8.14
C ILE A 84 -2.36 -14.20 7.99
N ILE A 85 -1.46 -13.43 7.40
CA ILE A 85 -1.65 -12.00 7.14
C ILE A 85 -1.50 -11.74 5.64
N ASP A 86 -2.44 -10.98 5.10
CA ASP A 86 -2.34 -10.42 3.75
C ASP A 86 -1.35 -9.25 3.73
N ILE A 87 -0.42 -9.25 2.77
CA ILE A 87 0.59 -8.19 2.66
C ILE A 87 0.56 -7.55 1.26
N VAL A 88 0.97 -6.28 1.18
CA VAL A 88 0.76 -5.46 -0.02
C VAL A 88 2.09 -4.84 -0.48
N PRO A 89 3.03 -5.61 -1.04
CA PRO A 89 4.34 -5.08 -1.42
C PRO A 89 4.31 -4.36 -2.78
N ASN A 90 3.25 -4.52 -3.56
CA ASN A 90 3.26 -4.08 -4.96
C ASN A 90 3.09 -2.57 -5.09
N HIS A 91 2.38 -1.97 -4.14
CA HIS A 91 1.97 -0.58 -4.19
C HIS A 91 1.77 -0.04 -2.76
N MET A 92 1.78 1.28 -2.66
CA MET A 92 1.35 2.05 -1.50
C MET A 92 0.40 3.16 -1.94
N ALA A 93 -0.28 3.82 -1.01
CA ALA A 93 -1.11 4.97 -1.31
C ALA A 93 -0.27 6.14 -1.84
N SER A 94 -0.67 6.75 -2.96
CA SER A 94 -0.15 8.03 -3.45
C SER A 94 -0.86 9.22 -2.77
N SER A 95 -1.11 9.09 -1.46
CA SER A 95 -1.74 10.10 -0.60
C SER A 95 -0.68 10.93 0.13
N LEU A 96 -1.00 12.17 0.48
CA LEU A 96 -0.17 13.02 1.34
C LEU A 96 -0.02 12.49 2.77
N GLU A 97 -0.86 11.52 3.17
CA GLU A 97 -0.73 10.76 4.42
C GLU A 97 0.44 9.76 4.40
N ASN A 98 0.93 9.38 3.22
CA ASN A 98 2.10 8.53 3.08
C ASN A 98 3.36 9.41 3.17
N ALA A 99 4.10 9.27 4.28
CA ALA A 99 5.30 10.06 4.53
C ALA A 99 6.39 9.88 3.46
N TRP A 100 6.52 8.68 2.88
CA TRP A 100 7.50 8.42 1.82
C TRP A 100 7.09 9.12 0.53
N TRP A 101 5.79 9.10 0.21
CA TRP A 101 5.26 9.82 -0.94
C TRP A 101 5.42 11.33 -0.77
N ARG A 102 5.08 11.87 0.41
CA ARG A 102 5.25 13.30 0.74
C ARG A 102 6.69 13.76 0.59
N ASP A 103 7.66 12.97 1.04
CA ASP A 103 9.09 13.27 0.88
C ASP A 103 9.52 13.27 -0.60
N VAL A 104 8.97 12.36 -1.42
CA VAL A 104 9.18 12.39 -2.88
C VAL A 104 8.56 13.62 -3.53
N LEU A 105 7.42 14.11 -3.04
CA LEU A 105 6.86 15.37 -3.53
C LEU A 105 7.73 16.58 -3.13
N GLU A 106 8.32 16.57 -1.93
CA GLU A 106 9.17 17.66 -1.45
C GLU A 106 10.55 17.68 -2.15
N TYR A 107 11.19 16.53 -2.36
CA TYR A 107 12.57 16.46 -2.86
C TYR A 107 12.72 15.90 -4.27
N GLY A 108 11.64 15.41 -4.89
CA GLY A 108 11.69 14.87 -6.25
C GLY A 108 12.69 13.69 -6.39
N PRO A 109 13.50 13.65 -7.46
CA PRO A 109 14.52 12.61 -7.66
C PRO A 109 15.56 12.50 -6.54
N GLU A 110 15.78 13.59 -5.78
CA GLU A 110 16.75 13.64 -4.68
C GLU A 110 16.19 13.08 -3.37
N SER A 111 14.89 12.76 -3.32
CA SER A 111 14.28 12.10 -2.16
C SER A 111 14.97 10.77 -1.88
N ARG A 112 15.18 10.47 -0.60
CA ARG A 112 15.67 9.14 -0.16
C ARG A 112 14.73 8.01 -0.59
N TYR A 113 13.47 8.33 -0.87
CA TYR A 113 12.42 7.41 -1.29
C TYR A 113 12.12 7.45 -2.79
N ALA A 114 12.80 8.28 -3.59
CA ALA A 114 12.57 8.38 -5.03
C ALA A 114 12.72 7.03 -5.75
N ARG A 115 13.58 6.15 -5.23
CA ARG A 115 13.82 4.81 -5.76
C ARG A 115 12.88 3.73 -5.20
N HIS A 116 12.09 4.03 -4.16
CA HIS A 116 11.12 3.09 -3.59
C HIS A 116 9.91 2.94 -4.49
N PHE A 117 9.53 4.00 -5.18
CA PHE A 117 8.43 4.04 -6.12
C PHE A 117 8.90 3.84 -7.56
N ASP A 118 8.01 3.32 -8.39
CA ASP A 118 8.24 3.10 -9.81
C ASP A 118 7.80 4.34 -10.62
N ILE A 119 8.66 5.36 -10.59
CA ILE A 119 8.46 6.67 -11.20
C ILE A 119 9.38 6.82 -12.43
N ASP A 120 8.81 7.27 -13.53
CA ASP A 120 9.50 7.71 -14.74
C ASP A 120 9.99 9.16 -14.57
N TRP A 121 11.22 9.29 -14.10
CA TRP A 121 11.89 10.57 -13.87
C TRP A 121 12.40 11.27 -15.15
N SER A 122 12.10 10.75 -16.34
CA SER A 122 12.39 11.48 -17.59
C SER A 122 11.53 12.75 -17.76
N ARG A 123 10.52 12.91 -16.90
CA ARG A 123 9.58 14.04 -16.83
C ARG A 123 9.17 14.30 -15.38
N ARG A 124 8.49 15.43 -15.13
CA ARG A 124 7.95 15.78 -13.82
C ARG A 124 6.92 14.77 -13.32
N LEU A 125 6.88 14.56 -12.01
CA LEU A 125 5.93 13.68 -11.35
C LEU A 125 4.50 14.24 -11.43
N THR A 126 3.64 13.59 -12.19
CA THR A 126 2.24 13.97 -12.39
C THR A 126 1.33 13.60 -11.22
N LEU A 127 0.53 14.56 -10.75
CA LEU A 127 -0.41 14.41 -9.64
C LEU A 127 -1.84 14.73 -10.10
N PRO A 128 -2.61 13.73 -10.58
CA PRO A 128 -3.90 13.95 -11.23
C PRO A 128 -5.06 14.03 -10.22
N PHE A 129 -5.05 15.08 -9.39
CA PHE A 129 -6.03 15.27 -8.30
C PHE A 129 -6.93 16.50 -8.46
N LEU A 130 -6.68 17.32 -9.48
CA LEU A 130 -7.48 18.53 -9.71
C LEU A 130 -8.80 18.18 -10.43
N GLY A 131 -9.85 18.95 -10.15
CA GLY A 131 -11.13 18.84 -10.83
C GLY A 131 -11.07 19.23 -12.31
N ASP A 132 -10.18 20.16 -12.64
CA ASP A 132 -9.92 20.71 -13.97
C ASP A 132 -8.40 20.91 -14.19
N THR A 133 -8.01 21.59 -15.25
CA THR A 133 -6.63 22.02 -15.52
C THR A 133 -6.09 22.93 -14.41
N PHE A 134 -4.77 22.94 -14.22
CA PHE A 134 -4.12 23.80 -13.22
C PHE A 134 -4.48 25.28 -13.41
N ASP A 135 -4.45 25.77 -14.66
CA ASP A 135 -4.76 27.16 -14.97
C ASP A 135 -6.21 27.51 -14.61
N ALA A 136 -7.18 26.63 -14.92
CA ALA A 136 -8.58 26.86 -14.58
C ALA A 136 -8.82 26.91 -13.06
N VAL A 137 -8.25 25.96 -12.30
CA VAL A 137 -8.40 25.96 -10.83
C VAL A 137 -7.69 27.15 -10.18
N LEU A 138 -6.60 27.63 -10.77
CA LEU A 138 -5.90 28.84 -10.32
C LEU A 138 -6.70 30.10 -10.64
N GLU A 139 -7.28 30.18 -11.84
CA GLU A 139 -8.12 31.32 -12.23
C GLU A 139 -9.35 31.45 -11.33
N ASN A 140 -9.96 30.32 -10.96
CA ASN A 140 -11.11 30.24 -10.05
C ASN A 140 -10.74 30.49 -8.58
N GLY A 141 -9.45 30.57 -8.23
CA GLY A 141 -9.00 30.72 -6.84
C GLY A 141 -9.21 29.47 -5.96
N GLU A 142 -9.37 28.30 -6.58
CA GLU A 142 -9.55 27.02 -5.88
C GLU A 142 -8.23 26.46 -5.34
N ILE A 143 -7.11 26.86 -5.96
CA ILE A 143 -5.75 26.55 -5.51
C ILE A 143 -5.03 27.84 -5.11
N ALA A 144 -4.33 27.80 -3.98
CA ALA A 144 -3.58 28.95 -3.46
C ALA A 144 -2.34 28.49 -2.67
N ILE A 145 -1.43 29.42 -2.36
CA ILE A 145 -0.34 29.13 -1.43
C ILE A 145 -0.84 29.34 0.00
N LYS A 146 -0.71 28.30 0.85
CA LYS A 146 -1.09 28.34 2.26
C LYS A 146 -0.06 27.62 3.12
N PRO A 147 0.03 27.97 4.42
CA PRO A 147 0.86 27.19 5.34
C PRO A 147 0.25 25.80 5.53
N ASP A 148 1.08 24.77 5.49
CA ASP A 148 0.72 23.41 5.87
C ASP A 148 0.21 23.43 7.33
N PRO A 149 -0.94 22.82 7.63
CA PRO A 149 -1.56 22.92 8.96
C PRO A 149 -0.75 22.23 10.07
N VAL A 150 0.20 21.35 9.72
CA VAL A 150 1.04 20.61 10.67
C VAL A 150 2.42 21.26 10.81
N THR A 151 3.02 21.67 9.70
CA THR A 151 4.42 22.12 9.66
C THR A 151 4.59 23.63 9.52
N GLY A 152 3.53 24.36 9.15
CA GLY A 152 3.58 25.79 8.85
C GLY A 152 4.32 26.15 7.56
N LYS A 153 4.92 25.19 6.86
CA LYS A 153 5.67 25.41 5.62
C LYS A 153 4.74 25.84 4.47
N PRO A 154 5.20 26.65 3.51
CA PRO A 154 4.39 26.99 2.35
C PRO A 154 4.06 25.76 1.49
N THR A 155 2.82 25.67 1.02
CA THR A 155 2.29 24.56 0.22
C THR A 155 1.34 25.06 -0.86
N PHE A 156 1.18 24.26 -1.92
CA PHE A 156 0.00 24.40 -2.79
C PHE A 156 -1.20 23.77 -2.07
N ALA A 157 -2.15 24.59 -1.68
CA ALA A 157 -3.39 24.15 -1.04
C ALA A 157 -4.54 24.11 -2.05
N TYR A 158 -5.10 22.93 -2.24
CA TYR A 158 -6.28 22.68 -3.06
C TYR A 158 -7.34 21.97 -2.21
N TYR A 159 -8.35 22.73 -1.79
CA TYR A 159 -9.28 22.35 -0.72
C TYR A 159 -8.52 21.89 0.54
N ASP A 160 -8.73 20.65 0.98
CA ASP A 160 -8.09 20.07 2.17
C ASP A 160 -6.73 19.42 1.90
N ASN A 161 -6.21 19.50 0.67
CA ASN A 161 -4.93 18.91 0.28
C ASN A 161 -3.83 19.97 0.25
N TYR A 162 -2.73 19.72 0.96
CA TYR A 162 -1.58 20.61 1.10
C TYR A 162 -0.33 19.94 0.51
N TYR A 163 -0.04 20.24 -0.76
CA TYR A 163 1.09 19.66 -1.51
C TYR A 163 2.39 20.38 -1.16
N PRO A 164 3.43 19.68 -0.67
CA PRO A 164 4.67 20.30 -0.24
C PRO A 164 5.43 20.92 -1.42
N LEU A 165 6.01 22.10 -1.18
CA LEU A 165 6.89 22.76 -2.14
C LEU A 165 8.33 22.27 -1.97
N ALA A 166 9.05 22.20 -3.09
CA ALA A 166 10.47 21.93 -3.10
C ALA A 166 11.24 22.98 -2.29
N PRO A 167 12.12 22.58 -1.35
CA PRO A 167 12.82 23.51 -0.46
C PRO A 167 13.50 24.69 -1.16
N ALA A 168 14.13 24.45 -2.30
CA ALA A 168 14.79 25.48 -3.11
C ALA A 168 13.86 26.60 -3.61
N THR A 169 12.54 26.39 -3.55
CA THR A 169 11.54 27.36 -4.03
C THR A 169 11.02 28.28 -2.93
N TRP A 170 11.29 28.00 -1.65
CA TRP A 170 10.72 28.77 -0.53
C TRP A 170 11.64 29.00 0.68
N GLN A 171 12.68 28.19 0.89
CA GLN A 171 13.54 28.32 2.07
C GLN A 171 14.23 29.69 2.11
N GLY A 172 14.12 30.37 3.25
CA GLY A 172 14.62 31.74 3.44
C GLY A 172 13.73 32.84 2.83
N ARG A 173 12.59 32.46 2.26
CA ARG A 173 11.58 33.34 1.64
C ARG A 173 10.16 32.97 2.08
N GLU A 174 10.00 32.37 3.25
CA GLU A 174 8.74 31.78 3.75
C GLU A 174 7.60 32.80 3.70
N ALA A 175 7.81 33.97 4.30
CA ALA A 175 6.82 35.03 4.37
C ALA A 175 6.45 35.58 2.98
N GLU A 176 7.42 35.67 2.07
CA GLU A 176 7.20 36.13 0.71
C GLU A 176 6.36 35.12 -0.08
N ILE A 177 6.71 33.83 -0.01
CA ILE A 177 5.96 32.77 -0.70
C ILE A 177 4.55 32.62 -0.14
N LEU A 178 4.35 32.75 1.17
CA LEU A 178 3.02 32.72 1.79
C LEU A 178 2.16 33.94 1.44
N ALA A 179 2.78 35.07 1.11
CA ALA A 179 2.09 36.28 0.69
C ALA A 179 1.78 36.30 -0.83
N LEU A 180 2.14 35.25 -1.57
CA LEU A 180 2.00 35.21 -3.03
C LEU A 180 0.53 35.11 -3.44
N THR A 181 0.02 36.16 -4.10
CA THR A 181 -1.35 36.22 -4.64
C THR A 181 -1.40 36.40 -6.16
N ASP A 182 -0.29 36.78 -6.78
CA ASP A 182 -0.21 36.94 -8.23
C ASP A 182 -0.26 35.58 -8.94
N LYS A 183 -1.24 35.42 -9.85
CA LYS A 183 -1.49 34.13 -10.52
C LYS A 183 -0.33 33.72 -11.42
N ALA A 184 0.31 34.67 -12.10
CA ALA A 184 1.46 34.36 -12.95
C ALA A 184 2.65 33.85 -12.11
N ALA A 185 2.91 34.47 -10.96
CA ALA A 185 3.93 34.01 -10.03
C ALA A 185 3.60 32.65 -9.40
N ILE A 186 2.33 32.38 -9.08
CA ILE A 186 1.89 31.06 -8.58
C ILE A 186 2.09 29.97 -9.65
N ALA A 187 1.77 30.28 -10.91
CA ALA A 187 2.00 29.36 -12.03
C ALA A 187 3.50 29.09 -12.25
N ASP A 188 4.34 30.14 -12.19
CA ASP A 188 5.81 29.97 -12.25
C ASP A 188 6.34 29.12 -11.09
N LEU A 189 5.81 29.31 -9.88
CA LEU A 189 6.16 28.50 -8.72
C LEU A 189 5.80 27.02 -8.93
N HIS A 190 4.66 26.72 -9.56
CA HIS A 190 4.26 25.35 -9.91
C HIS A 190 5.19 24.72 -10.93
N GLU A 191 5.65 25.48 -11.93
CA GLU A 191 6.59 25.00 -12.94
C GLU A 191 7.97 24.62 -12.37
N ARG A 192 8.35 25.21 -11.24
CA ARG A 192 9.59 24.91 -10.51
C ARG A 192 9.49 23.68 -9.59
N GLN A 193 8.32 23.08 -9.44
CA GLN A 193 8.16 21.88 -8.61
C GLN A 193 8.62 20.61 -9.36
N PRO A 194 9.15 19.59 -8.64
CA PRO A 194 9.49 18.31 -9.25
C PRO A 194 8.27 17.53 -9.72
N TRP A 195 7.08 17.99 -9.31
CA TRP A 195 5.78 17.43 -9.66
C TRP A 195 4.92 18.45 -10.43
N LYS A 196 3.83 17.95 -11.03
CA LYS A 196 2.83 18.74 -11.73
C LYS A 196 1.44 18.29 -11.32
N LEU A 197 0.69 19.16 -10.65
CA LEU A 197 -0.75 18.96 -10.43
C LEU A 197 -1.50 19.07 -11.77
N MET A 198 -2.45 18.16 -11.99
CA MET A 198 -3.23 18.09 -13.21
C MET A 198 -4.63 17.53 -12.97
N SER A 199 -5.50 17.59 -13.98
CA SER A 199 -6.85 17.04 -13.88
C SER A 199 -6.82 15.52 -13.69
N TRP A 200 -7.72 15.01 -12.84
CA TRP A 200 -7.92 13.56 -12.69
C TRP A 200 -8.35 12.89 -14.00
N ARG A 201 -8.98 13.64 -14.92
CA ARG A 201 -9.46 13.14 -16.22
C ARG A 201 -8.31 12.73 -17.15
N ASP A 202 -7.13 13.31 -16.95
CA ASP A 202 -5.95 13.07 -17.77
C ASP A 202 -5.07 11.92 -17.24
N ALA A 203 -5.40 11.34 -16.08
CA ALA A 203 -4.62 10.30 -15.41
C ALA A 203 -4.32 9.09 -16.31
N ALA A 204 -5.28 8.66 -17.13
CA ALA A 204 -5.14 7.47 -17.97
C ALA A 204 -4.06 7.59 -19.06
N ARG A 205 -3.73 8.83 -19.49
CA ARG A 205 -2.82 9.07 -20.61
C ARG A 205 -1.44 9.57 -20.18
N SER A 206 -1.37 10.24 -19.04
CA SER A 206 -0.24 11.12 -18.75
C SER A 206 0.51 10.81 -17.46
N LEU A 207 0.18 9.72 -16.77
CA LEU A 207 0.86 9.37 -15.52
C LEU A 207 2.34 9.03 -15.71
N SER A 208 3.16 9.57 -14.82
CA SER A 208 4.62 9.42 -14.73
C SER A 208 5.05 8.34 -13.72
N TYR A 209 4.12 7.54 -13.22
CA TYR A 209 4.44 6.42 -12.32
C TYR A 209 3.57 5.22 -12.63
N ARG A 210 4.07 4.02 -12.33
CA ARG A 210 3.28 2.78 -12.46
C ARG A 210 2.20 2.76 -11.38
N ARG A 211 0.96 2.50 -11.77
CA ARG A 211 -0.18 2.28 -10.87
C ARG A 211 -0.44 0.81 -10.59
N PHE A 212 -1.33 0.59 -9.61
CA PHE A 212 -2.05 -0.67 -9.49
C PHE A 212 -3.31 -0.65 -10.36
N PHE A 213 -3.28 -1.36 -11.49
CA PHE A 213 -4.31 -1.22 -12.54
C PHE A 213 -4.55 0.27 -12.89
N GLU A 214 -5.81 0.69 -13.00
CA GLU A 214 -6.22 2.06 -13.27
C GLU A 214 -6.47 2.89 -11.99
N VAL A 215 -6.09 2.39 -10.81
CA VAL A 215 -6.36 3.06 -9.53
C VAL A 215 -5.34 4.19 -9.31
N THR A 216 -5.78 5.43 -9.50
CA THR A 216 -4.95 6.64 -9.42
C THR A 216 -4.33 6.88 -8.04
N GLY A 217 -5.03 6.48 -6.97
CA GLY A 217 -4.58 6.62 -5.58
C GLY A 217 -3.52 5.60 -5.13
N LEU A 218 -3.01 4.75 -6.03
CA LEU A 218 -2.01 3.73 -5.71
C LEU A 218 -0.77 3.87 -6.61
N VAL A 219 0.39 4.04 -5.98
CA VAL A 219 1.70 4.08 -6.64
C VAL A 219 2.43 2.76 -6.47
N GLY A 220 3.00 2.26 -7.56
CA GLY A 220 3.77 1.03 -7.60
C GLY A 220 5.10 1.12 -6.87
N MET A 221 5.45 0.09 -6.13
CA MET A 221 6.72 -0.05 -5.43
C MET A 221 7.72 -0.88 -6.23
N ARG A 222 9.01 -0.59 -6.08
CA ARG A 222 10.15 -1.30 -6.69
C ARG A 222 10.73 -2.37 -5.76
N VAL A 223 9.88 -3.27 -5.27
CA VAL A 223 10.25 -4.29 -4.26
C VAL A 223 11.23 -5.36 -4.77
N GLU A 224 11.58 -5.35 -6.05
CA GLU A 224 12.73 -6.09 -6.58
C GLU A 224 14.08 -5.53 -6.11
N ASP A 225 14.14 -4.24 -5.76
CA ASP A 225 15.32 -3.63 -5.13
C ASP A 225 15.41 -4.09 -3.66
N LYS A 226 16.62 -4.48 -3.25
CA LYS A 226 16.86 -5.03 -1.91
C LYS A 226 16.55 -4.00 -0.81
N ILE A 227 16.90 -2.73 -1.00
CA ILE A 227 16.70 -1.69 0.01
C ILE A 227 15.19 -1.47 0.19
N VAL A 228 14.47 -1.32 -0.92
CA VAL A 228 13.01 -1.15 -0.93
C VAL A 228 12.32 -2.35 -0.28
N PHE A 229 12.76 -3.57 -0.61
CA PHE A 229 12.27 -4.77 0.05
C PHE A 229 12.49 -4.72 1.57
N ASP A 230 13.70 -4.39 2.01
CA ASP A 230 14.04 -4.36 3.43
C ASP A 230 13.24 -3.32 4.21
N ASP A 231 13.09 -2.13 3.63
CA ASP A 231 12.33 -1.04 4.24
C ASP A 231 10.84 -1.36 4.32
N THR A 232 10.25 -1.97 3.27
CA THR A 232 8.82 -2.32 3.25
C THR A 232 8.48 -3.57 4.08
N HIS A 233 9.46 -4.41 4.41
CA HIS A 233 9.24 -5.70 5.07
C HIS A 233 9.79 -5.79 6.48
N ARG A 234 10.40 -4.74 7.03
CA ARG A 234 11.04 -4.78 8.36
C ARG A 234 10.08 -5.30 9.43
N LEU A 235 8.87 -4.73 9.53
CA LEU A 235 7.87 -5.19 10.49
C LEU A 235 7.44 -6.64 10.26
N ILE A 236 7.16 -7.03 9.02
CA ILE A 236 6.75 -8.41 8.72
C ILE A 236 7.84 -9.42 9.08
N LEU A 237 9.09 -9.11 8.76
CA LEU A 237 10.23 -9.96 9.09
C LEU A 237 10.44 -10.06 10.60
N GLU A 238 10.23 -8.98 11.36
CA GLU A 238 10.24 -8.98 12.83
C GLU A 238 9.18 -9.94 13.40
N LEU A 239 7.93 -9.81 12.96
CA LEU A 239 6.81 -10.64 13.43
C LEU A 239 7.03 -12.14 13.14
N VAL A 240 7.68 -12.46 12.02
CA VAL A 240 8.05 -13.83 11.66
C VAL A 240 9.15 -14.36 12.56
N ARG A 241 10.22 -13.58 12.74
CA ARG A 241 11.39 -14.00 13.52
C ARG A 241 11.04 -14.26 14.97
N THR A 242 10.10 -13.48 15.51
CA THR A 242 9.65 -13.61 16.90
C THR A 242 8.57 -14.67 17.10
N GLY A 243 8.21 -15.43 16.05
CA GLY A 243 7.23 -16.51 16.14
C GLY A 243 5.81 -16.02 16.46
N ARG A 244 5.52 -14.74 16.27
CA ARG A 244 4.18 -14.15 16.39
C ARG A 244 3.30 -14.52 15.21
N LEU A 245 3.92 -14.84 14.08
CA LEU A 245 3.26 -15.28 12.87
C LEU A 245 3.75 -16.64 12.42
N THR A 246 2.79 -17.52 12.09
CA THR A 246 3.05 -18.60 11.14
C THR A 246 2.78 -18.03 9.75
N VAL A 247 3.70 -17.22 9.21
CA VAL A 247 3.39 -16.44 8.01
C VAL A 247 3.08 -17.34 6.82
N TYR A 248 1.90 -17.08 6.26
CA TYR A 248 1.56 -17.29 4.87
C TYR A 248 1.57 -15.91 4.22
N VAL A 249 2.52 -15.68 3.31
CA VAL A 249 2.54 -14.46 2.52
C VAL A 249 1.49 -14.61 1.42
N SER A 250 0.48 -13.75 1.41
CA SER A 250 -0.42 -13.57 0.26
C SER A 250 0.10 -12.44 -0.60
N ILE A 251 0.68 -12.73 -1.77
CA ILE A 251 0.90 -11.71 -2.80
C ILE A 251 0.81 -12.34 -4.18
N ILE A 252 -0.01 -11.73 -5.04
CA ILE A 252 0.35 -11.11 -6.32
C ILE A 252 -0.99 -10.82 -7.00
N SER A 253 -1.34 -9.54 -7.11
CA SER A 253 -2.19 -9.13 -8.22
C SER A 253 -1.46 -9.45 -9.52
N THR A 254 -1.89 -10.56 -10.10
CA THR A 254 -2.13 -10.90 -11.50
C THR A 254 -1.23 -10.45 -12.65
N ALA A 255 -0.40 -9.40 -12.63
CA ALA A 255 0.20 -8.95 -13.89
C ALA A 255 1.50 -8.13 -13.77
N LEU A 256 2.65 -8.74 -13.44
CA LEU A 256 3.94 -8.05 -13.63
C LEU A 256 5.11 -8.99 -14.00
N PRO A 257 6.03 -8.55 -14.89
CA PRO A 257 7.32 -9.22 -15.14
C PRO A 257 8.24 -9.30 -13.90
N ILE A 258 7.90 -8.56 -12.83
CA ILE A 258 8.62 -8.45 -11.54
C ILE A 258 8.35 -9.66 -10.61
N ARG A 259 7.48 -10.59 -11.02
CA ARG A 259 7.07 -11.77 -10.24
C ARG A 259 8.22 -12.69 -9.80
N LYS A 260 9.13 -13.04 -10.72
CA LYS A 260 10.23 -13.97 -10.43
C LYS A 260 11.28 -13.34 -9.49
N PRO A 261 11.72 -12.08 -9.68
CA PRO A 261 12.59 -11.38 -8.74
C PRO A 261 12.05 -11.35 -7.31
N ILE A 262 10.79 -10.90 -7.14
CA ILE A 262 10.16 -10.77 -5.81
C ILE A 262 10.10 -12.12 -5.11
N LEU A 263 9.57 -13.15 -5.77
CA LEU A 263 9.49 -14.50 -5.20
C LEU A 263 10.87 -15.06 -4.84
N ARG A 264 11.91 -14.76 -5.64
CA ARG A 264 13.30 -15.14 -5.34
C ARG A 264 13.83 -14.43 -4.10
N VAL A 265 13.50 -13.15 -3.89
CA VAL A 265 13.87 -12.41 -2.67
C VAL A 265 13.21 -13.05 -1.45
N TYR A 266 11.91 -13.37 -1.51
CA TYR A 266 11.24 -14.11 -0.43
C TYR A 266 11.86 -15.48 -0.21
N VAL A 267 12.06 -16.30 -1.24
CA VAL A 267 12.66 -17.63 -1.09
C VAL A 267 14.10 -17.56 -0.54
N ARG A 268 14.89 -16.56 -0.94
CA ARG A 268 16.27 -16.38 -0.46
C ARG A 268 16.32 -15.92 1.00
N LYS A 269 15.50 -14.95 1.39
CA LYS A 269 15.52 -14.38 2.75
C LYS A 269 14.78 -15.24 3.78
N TRP A 270 13.77 -16.00 3.34
CA TRP A 270 12.93 -16.82 4.21
C TRP A 270 13.37 -18.31 4.20
N GLY A 271 14.35 -18.67 3.34
CA GLY A 271 14.93 -20.01 3.19
C GLY A 271 14.03 -20.97 2.39
N ARG A 272 14.36 -22.28 2.38
CA ARG A 272 13.48 -23.38 1.86
C ARG A 272 12.16 -23.54 2.65
N ARG A 273 11.75 -22.51 3.40
CA ARG A 273 10.51 -22.38 4.16
C ARG A 273 9.46 -21.53 3.40
N ALA A 274 9.67 -21.29 2.11
CA ALA A 274 8.73 -20.61 1.23
C ALA A 274 8.33 -21.60 0.12
N ILE A 275 7.13 -22.17 0.25
CA ILE A 275 6.62 -23.19 -0.68
C ILE A 275 5.76 -22.50 -1.74
N SER A 276 6.18 -22.61 -3.00
CA SER A 276 5.35 -22.32 -4.16
C SER A 276 4.37 -23.48 -4.40
N PRO A 277 3.10 -23.26 -4.81
CA PRO A 277 2.11 -24.32 -4.97
C PRO A 277 2.41 -25.36 -6.08
N TRP A 278 3.54 -25.25 -6.78
CA TRP A 278 3.81 -25.98 -8.03
C TRP A 278 5.00 -26.96 -7.98
N LYS A 279 5.50 -27.36 -6.80
CA LYS A 279 6.47 -28.47 -6.70
C LYS A 279 5.98 -29.57 -5.77
N LYS A 280 5.92 -30.80 -6.31
CA LYS A 280 5.64 -32.04 -5.58
C LYS A 280 6.61 -32.25 -4.41
N PHE A 281 6.01 -32.46 -3.24
CA PHE A 281 6.42 -33.24 -2.06
C PHE A 281 7.69 -32.94 -1.23
N SER A 282 7.49 -33.25 0.07
CA SER A 282 8.41 -33.43 1.20
C SER A 282 9.06 -32.18 1.80
N LEU A 283 8.50 -31.66 2.90
CA LEU A 283 9.15 -30.63 3.73
C LEU A 283 8.81 -30.79 5.23
N LYS A 284 9.86 -31.08 6.02
CA LYS A 284 9.96 -30.70 7.44
C LYS A 284 10.28 -29.20 7.50
N ALA A 285 9.29 -28.30 7.48
CA ALA A 285 9.44 -26.88 7.89
C ALA A 285 8.07 -26.16 7.90
N SER A 286 7.93 -25.15 8.78
CA SER A 286 6.67 -24.60 9.28
C SER A 286 6.11 -23.34 8.61
N ASN A 287 6.72 -22.81 7.55
CA ASN A 287 6.25 -21.60 6.83
C ASN A 287 5.93 -21.90 5.35
N PHE A 288 5.00 -21.17 4.75
CA PHE A 288 4.46 -21.42 3.39
C PHE A 288 4.11 -20.09 2.70
N LEU A 289 3.95 -20.09 1.37
CA LEU A 289 3.64 -18.91 0.55
C LEU A 289 2.42 -19.22 -0.32
N MET A 290 1.35 -18.43 -0.22
CA MET A 290 0.14 -18.64 -1.02
C MET A 290 -0.07 -17.45 -1.95
N THR A 291 -0.12 -17.67 -3.26
CA THR A 291 -0.30 -16.55 -4.22
C THR A 291 -1.75 -16.49 -4.67
N GLY A 292 -2.41 -15.33 -4.51
CA GLY A 292 -3.67 -15.06 -5.18
C GLY A 292 -3.48 -15.11 -6.70
N ARG A 293 -4.32 -15.87 -7.42
CA ARG A 293 -4.26 -15.97 -8.88
C ARG A 293 -5.67 -15.88 -9.44
N PHE A 294 -5.87 -15.02 -10.43
CA PHE A 294 -6.91 -15.24 -11.43
C PHE A 294 -6.26 -16.05 -12.55
N PRO A 295 -6.51 -17.36 -12.64
CA PRO A 295 -6.03 -18.13 -13.77
C PRO A 295 -6.78 -17.69 -15.05
N ALA A 296 -6.07 -17.70 -16.17
CA ALA A 296 -6.71 -17.60 -17.47
C ALA A 296 -7.71 -18.76 -17.63
N PRO A 297 -8.89 -18.56 -18.27
CA PRO A 297 -9.95 -19.58 -18.38
C PRO A 297 -9.48 -20.92 -18.95
N GLN A 298 -8.44 -20.89 -19.80
CA GLN A 298 -7.86 -22.06 -20.46
C GLN A 298 -7.02 -22.94 -19.52
N ALA A 299 -6.60 -22.43 -18.35
CA ALA A 299 -5.76 -23.14 -17.38
C ALA A 299 -6.58 -23.86 -16.28
N MET A 300 -7.91 -23.91 -16.41
CA MET A 300 -8.81 -24.41 -15.38
C MET A 300 -9.72 -25.54 -15.93
N ASN A 301 -9.53 -26.75 -15.43
CA ASN A 301 -10.51 -27.85 -15.55
C ASN A 301 -11.69 -27.60 -14.60
N LEU A 302 -12.45 -26.53 -14.84
CA LEU A 302 -13.69 -26.26 -14.13
C LEU A 302 -14.86 -26.99 -14.79
N SER A 303 -15.75 -27.56 -13.96
CA SER A 303 -16.98 -28.16 -14.44
C SER A 303 -17.91 -27.10 -15.08
N PRO A 304 -18.82 -27.46 -16.00
CA PRO A 304 -19.65 -26.51 -16.75
C PRO A 304 -20.50 -25.57 -15.88
N ARG A 305 -20.84 -26.00 -14.64
CA ARG A 305 -21.58 -25.20 -13.67
C ARG A 305 -20.76 -24.03 -13.12
N TRP A 306 -19.47 -24.23 -12.86
CA TRP A 306 -18.57 -23.20 -12.34
C TRP A 306 -18.08 -22.22 -13.41
N ARG A 307 -18.03 -22.64 -14.69
CA ARG A 307 -17.74 -21.72 -15.82
C ARG A 307 -18.80 -20.63 -16.00
N ARG A 308 -20.08 -20.97 -15.75
CA ARG A 308 -21.20 -20.01 -15.82
C ARG A 308 -21.15 -18.96 -14.70
N CYS A 309 -20.71 -19.33 -13.50
CA CYS A 309 -20.54 -18.40 -12.38
C CYS A 309 -19.35 -17.43 -12.58
N TRP A 310 -18.32 -17.86 -13.32
CA TRP A 310 -17.12 -17.05 -13.61
C TRP A 310 -17.43 -15.89 -14.57
N LEU A 311 -18.27 -16.11 -15.58
CA LEU A 311 -18.66 -15.09 -16.57
C LEU A 311 -19.52 -13.96 -16.00
N THR A 312 -20.22 -14.20 -14.88
CA THR A 312 -21.04 -13.17 -14.20
C THR A 312 -20.25 -12.29 -13.24
N MET A 313 -19.04 -12.67 -12.82
CA MET A 313 -18.19 -11.84 -11.96
C MET A 313 -17.18 -10.97 -12.75
N SER A 314 -17.07 -11.19 -14.06
CA SER A 314 -16.17 -10.47 -14.96
C SER A 314 -16.89 -9.49 -15.90
N ARG A 315 -18.11 -9.07 -15.54
CA ARG A 315 -18.83 -7.94 -16.15
C ARG A 315 -19.08 -6.90 -15.08
#